data_AF-A0AA96FVT4-F1
#
_entry.id   AF-A0AA96FVT4-F1
#
_cell.length_a   1.000
_cell.length_b   1.000
_cell.length_c   1.000
_cell.angle_alpha   90.00
_cell.angle_beta   90.00
_cell.angle_gamma   90.00
#
_symmetry.space_group_name_H-M   'P 1'
#
loop_
_entity.id
_entity.type
_entity.pdbx_description
1 polymer ?
#
loop_
_entity_poly.entity_id
_entity_poly.type
_entity_poly.pdbx_seq_one_letter_code
_entity_poly.pdbx_strand_id
1 'polypeptide(L)'
;MGRDLVVVGAPTSAGSYAPGQEAAPSVLRELGLIDRLRAAGRRVRDAGDGPLHVWAPDPQHPRAQNLAAVVQAVRAVADHVARALEEDADVLVIGGNCTVALGVMAALTERDPDAGLLYIDRHFDLNTPASTHEGALDWMGLAHGLDLPGAAEPLAAAFAQRPLLTPDGLHLLGIDPAAATVWEREQATGLGLRWGSHTDLATAPGTEVTRALGTLPSGPLAVHLDVDVLDFTDAPLAESTDGRNSGPTLDAVSEALDTACRDPRFRALSVCELNPSRAAGHPAVLHRFVASLQHALRATP
;
A
#
# COMPACT_ATOMS: atom_id res chain seq x y z
N MET A 1 -0.74 15.99 -22.51
CA MET A 1 0.44 15.55 -21.73
C MET A 1 -0.08 15.10 -20.38
N GLY A 2 0.20 13.85 -19.98
CA GLY A 2 -0.16 13.36 -18.65
C GLY A 2 0.58 14.11 -17.53
N ARG A 3 0.10 13.99 -16.30
CA ARG A 3 0.73 14.58 -15.11
C ARG A 3 2.14 14.02 -14.90
N ASP A 4 2.98 14.83 -14.26
CA ASP A 4 4.31 14.40 -13.86
C ASP A 4 4.22 13.31 -12.81
N LEU A 5 5.25 12.50 -12.70
CA LEU A 5 5.33 11.44 -11.69
C LEU A 5 6.43 11.79 -10.71
N VAL A 6 6.07 11.93 -9.44
CA VAL A 6 7.01 12.06 -8.34
C VAL A 6 7.18 10.70 -7.68
N VAL A 7 8.43 10.22 -7.60
CA VAL A 7 8.76 8.97 -6.90
C VAL A 7 9.33 9.31 -5.54
N VAL A 8 8.79 8.72 -4.49
CA VAL A 8 9.20 8.92 -3.08
C VAL A 8 9.43 7.55 -2.45
N GLY A 9 10.54 7.39 -1.73
CA GLY A 9 10.72 6.22 -0.87
C GLY A 9 10.29 6.49 0.58
N ALA A 10 9.67 5.49 1.18
CA ALA A 10 9.38 5.41 2.61
C ALA A 10 10.10 4.17 3.19
N PRO A 11 11.42 4.29 3.47
CA PRO A 11 12.24 3.17 3.94
C PRO A 11 11.95 2.87 5.41
N THR A 12 10.81 2.21 5.67
CA THR A 12 10.36 1.88 7.03
C THR A 12 9.96 0.42 7.16
N SER A 13 10.55 -0.28 8.12
CA SER A 13 10.05 -1.56 8.65
C SER A 13 9.56 -1.42 10.08
N ALA A 14 9.48 -0.21 10.64
CA ALA A 14 9.08 -0.02 12.04
C ALA A 14 7.71 -0.61 12.40
N GLY A 15 6.76 -0.62 11.46
CA GLY A 15 5.45 -1.25 11.67
C GLY A 15 5.43 -2.76 11.42
N SER A 16 6.46 -3.29 10.78
CA SER A 16 6.54 -4.65 10.28
C SER A 16 6.84 -5.67 11.39
N TYR A 17 6.87 -6.95 11.04
CA TYR A 17 7.30 -8.02 11.94
C TYR A 17 8.82 -8.04 12.18
N ALA A 18 9.60 -7.59 11.20
CA ALA A 18 11.07 -7.64 11.23
C ALA A 18 11.69 -6.63 10.23
N PRO A 19 13.01 -6.40 10.29
CA PRO A 19 13.73 -5.63 9.28
C PRO A 19 13.77 -6.33 7.91
N GLY A 20 13.87 -5.54 6.84
CA GLY A 20 14.12 -6.00 5.48
C GLY A 20 13.41 -5.14 4.43
N GLN A 21 12.16 -4.78 4.68
CA GLN A 21 11.32 -4.04 3.73
C GLN A 21 11.76 -2.58 3.55
N GLU A 22 12.45 -2.01 4.53
CA GLU A 22 13.04 -0.67 4.40
C GLU A 22 14.05 -0.56 3.24
N ALA A 23 14.55 -1.68 2.72
CA ALA A 23 15.46 -1.73 1.59
C ALA A 23 14.76 -1.64 0.23
N ALA A 24 13.43 -1.80 0.16
CA ALA A 24 12.69 -1.77 -1.10
C ALA A 24 12.93 -0.49 -1.94
N PRO A 25 12.90 0.73 -1.37
CA PRO A 25 13.12 1.95 -2.15
C PRO A 25 14.49 2.00 -2.82
N SER A 26 15.56 1.62 -2.12
CA SER A 26 16.90 1.64 -2.69
C SER A 26 17.07 0.56 -3.75
N VAL A 27 16.62 -0.67 -3.49
CA VAL A 27 16.75 -1.79 -4.43
C VAL A 27 15.99 -1.52 -5.73
N LEU A 28 14.75 -1.02 -5.66
CA LEU A 28 13.99 -0.74 -6.89
C LEU A 28 14.65 0.38 -7.73
N ARG A 29 15.27 1.37 -7.08
CA ARG A 29 16.06 2.38 -7.79
C ARG A 29 17.30 1.79 -8.45
N GLU A 30 18.05 0.94 -7.76
CA GLU A 30 19.23 0.24 -8.30
C GLU A 30 18.89 -0.62 -9.52
N LEU A 31 17.67 -1.19 -9.55
CA LEU A 31 17.16 -1.95 -10.70
C LEU A 31 16.68 -1.06 -11.87
N GLY A 32 16.85 0.25 -11.76
CA GLY A 32 16.60 1.22 -12.83
C GLY A 32 15.14 1.66 -12.94
N LEU A 33 14.34 1.58 -11.86
CA LEU A 33 12.92 1.97 -11.87
C LEU A 33 12.71 3.39 -12.44
N ILE A 34 13.50 4.37 -12.01
CA ILE A 34 13.36 5.76 -12.44
C ILE A 34 13.57 5.90 -13.95
N ASP A 35 14.64 5.30 -14.49
CA ASP A 35 14.96 5.39 -15.91
C ASP A 35 13.96 4.62 -16.78
N ARG A 36 13.45 3.50 -16.27
CA ARG A 36 12.38 2.73 -16.93
C ARG A 36 11.07 3.50 -17.02
N LEU A 37 10.68 4.19 -15.94
CA LEU A 37 9.50 5.06 -15.95
C LEU A 37 9.66 6.24 -16.93
N ARG A 38 10.86 6.84 -17.01
CA ARG A 38 11.18 7.87 -18.02
C ARG A 38 11.10 7.31 -19.44
N ALA A 39 11.66 6.12 -19.67
CA ALA A 39 11.60 5.44 -20.96
C ALA A 39 10.16 5.06 -21.37
N ALA A 40 9.25 4.89 -20.41
CA ALA A 40 7.82 4.71 -20.64
C ALA A 40 7.05 6.02 -20.91
N GLY A 41 7.75 7.13 -21.12
CA GLY A 41 7.19 8.42 -21.54
C GLY A 41 6.74 9.34 -20.40
N ARG A 42 6.94 8.96 -19.13
CA ARG A 42 6.64 9.85 -17.99
C ARG A 42 7.74 10.87 -17.78
N ARG A 43 7.36 12.09 -17.38
CA ARG A 43 8.29 13.04 -16.76
C ARG A 43 8.42 12.68 -15.28
N VAL A 44 9.56 12.09 -14.91
CA VAL A 44 9.78 11.53 -13.56
C VAL A 44 10.77 12.36 -12.76
N ARG A 45 10.33 12.80 -11.58
CA ARG A 45 11.16 13.41 -10.54
C ARG A 45 11.31 12.43 -9.38
N ASP A 46 12.54 12.06 -9.07
CA ASP A 46 12.85 11.32 -7.85
C ASP A 46 13.00 12.32 -6.70
N ALA A 47 12.14 12.24 -5.69
CA ALA A 47 12.15 13.11 -4.52
C ALA A 47 13.04 12.56 -3.39
N GLY A 48 13.69 11.41 -3.60
CA GLY A 48 14.47 10.74 -2.57
C GLY A 48 13.59 10.02 -1.54
N ASP A 49 14.12 9.86 -0.34
CA ASP A 49 13.51 9.06 0.72
C ASP A 49 13.13 9.91 1.94
N GLY A 50 12.07 9.49 2.61
CA GLY A 50 11.78 9.90 3.99
C GLY A 50 12.80 9.34 4.99
N PRO A 51 12.59 9.59 6.30
CA PRO A 51 13.46 9.07 7.34
C PRO A 51 13.50 7.53 7.33
N LEU A 52 14.70 6.97 7.48
CA LEU A 52 14.92 5.54 7.64
C LEU A 52 14.45 5.09 9.03
N HIS A 53 13.52 4.15 9.07
CA HIS A 53 13.00 3.57 10.31
C HIS A 53 13.07 2.04 10.24
N VAL A 54 14.10 1.47 10.85
CA VAL A 54 14.29 0.01 10.91
C VAL A 54 13.57 -0.55 12.13
N TRP A 55 12.85 -1.65 11.96
CA TRP A 55 12.25 -2.38 13.08
C TRP A 55 13.27 -2.71 14.17
N ALA A 56 12.87 -2.56 15.43
CA ALA A 56 13.63 -3.04 16.56
C ALA A 56 12.69 -3.45 17.70
N PRO A 57 13.07 -4.42 18.56
CA PRO A 57 12.26 -4.77 19.72
C PRO A 57 12.00 -3.55 20.62
N ASP A 58 10.73 -3.31 20.92
CA ASP A 58 10.22 -2.29 21.83
C ASP A 58 9.44 -2.96 22.98
N PRO A 59 10.13 -3.30 24.08
CA PRO A 59 9.50 -3.92 25.25
C PRO A 59 8.50 -3.01 25.97
N GLN A 60 8.53 -1.69 25.71
CA GLN A 60 7.60 -0.74 26.33
C GLN A 60 6.25 -0.75 25.62
N HIS A 61 6.22 -1.11 24.34
CA HIS A 61 5.00 -1.18 23.52
C HIS A 61 4.86 -2.55 22.83
N PRO A 62 4.72 -3.65 23.60
CA PRO A 62 4.78 -5.01 23.05
C PRO A 62 3.68 -5.30 22.01
N ARG A 63 2.56 -4.58 22.05
CA ARG A 63 1.42 -4.72 21.13
C ARG A 63 1.30 -3.60 20.08
N ALA A 64 2.26 -2.67 20.06
CA ALA A 64 2.34 -1.57 19.10
C ALA A 64 3.81 -1.19 18.93
N GLN A 65 4.58 -2.14 18.40
CA GLN A 65 6.04 -2.05 18.29
C GLN A 65 6.43 -0.80 17.48
N ASN A 66 7.42 -0.05 17.97
CA ASN A 66 7.98 1.13 17.30
C ASN A 66 6.94 2.20 16.88
N LEU A 67 5.81 2.29 17.58
CA LEU A 67 4.69 3.19 17.24
C LEU A 67 5.11 4.64 16.92
N ALA A 68 6.05 5.21 17.70
CA ALA A 68 6.52 6.57 17.46
C ALA A 68 7.26 6.71 16.11
N ALA A 69 8.02 5.70 15.70
CA ALA A 69 8.70 5.67 14.41
C ALA A 69 7.70 5.50 13.25
N VAL A 70 6.66 4.67 13.44
CA VAL A 70 5.56 4.54 12.47
C VAL A 70 4.86 5.89 12.27
N VAL A 71 4.52 6.60 13.35
CA VAL A 71 3.91 7.95 13.26
C VAL A 71 4.80 8.94 12.51
N GLN A 72 6.12 8.91 12.74
CA GLN A 72 7.07 9.76 12.00
C GLN A 72 7.11 9.41 10.51
N ALA A 73 7.13 8.11 10.18
CA ALA A 73 7.15 7.64 8.80
C ALA A 73 5.89 8.06 8.02
N VAL A 74 4.69 7.83 8.58
CA VAL A 74 3.44 8.16 7.87
C VAL A 74 3.25 9.66 7.71
N ARG A 75 3.72 10.48 8.65
CA ARG A 75 3.73 11.95 8.51
C ARG A 75 4.69 12.42 7.42
N ALA A 76 5.88 11.82 7.34
CA ALA A 76 6.83 12.14 6.27
C ALA A 76 6.30 11.74 4.89
N VAL A 77 5.55 10.63 4.79
CA VAL A 77 4.83 10.26 3.56
C VAL A 77 3.78 11.31 3.21
N ALA A 78 2.94 11.71 4.16
CA ALA A 78 1.92 12.74 3.95
C ALA A 78 2.53 14.05 3.41
N ASP A 79 3.63 14.53 4.03
CA ASP A 79 4.33 15.74 3.58
C ASP A 79 4.84 15.63 2.15
N HIS A 80 5.44 14.50 1.77
CA HIS A 80 5.95 14.30 0.42
C HIS A 80 4.83 14.23 -0.62
N VAL A 81 3.75 13.49 -0.31
CA VAL A 81 2.59 13.35 -1.18
C VAL A 81 1.90 14.70 -1.34
N ALA A 82 1.68 15.46 -0.25
CA ALA A 82 1.07 16.78 -0.29
C ALA A 82 1.83 17.75 -1.21
N ARG A 83 3.17 17.83 -1.09
CA ARG A 83 4.02 18.65 -1.98
C ARG A 83 3.92 18.24 -3.45
N ALA A 84 3.89 16.95 -3.74
CA ALA A 84 3.74 16.49 -5.12
C ALA A 84 2.36 16.84 -5.70
N LEU A 85 1.30 16.73 -4.89
CA LEU A 85 -0.05 17.12 -5.28
C LEU A 85 -0.17 18.65 -5.48
N GLU A 86 0.59 19.48 -4.75
CA GLU A 86 0.69 20.94 -4.98
C GLU A 86 1.21 21.29 -6.36
N GLU A 87 2.08 20.46 -6.91
CA GLU A 87 2.64 20.61 -8.26
C GLU A 87 1.76 19.95 -9.35
N ASP A 88 0.55 19.50 -8.99
CA ASP A 88 -0.33 18.67 -9.82
C ASP A 88 0.36 17.42 -10.42
N ALA A 89 1.27 16.81 -9.66
CA ALA A 89 1.87 15.54 -10.02
C ALA A 89 1.04 14.36 -9.51
N ASP A 90 1.21 13.21 -10.15
CA ASP A 90 0.91 11.91 -9.56
C ASP A 90 2.10 11.45 -8.71
N VAL A 91 1.86 10.55 -7.76
CA VAL A 91 2.89 10.09 -6.83
C VAL A 91 3.02 8.56 -6.87
N LEU A 92 4.25 8.07 -6.95
CA LEU A 92 4.60 6.69 -6.62
C LEU A 92 5.34 6.69 -5.29
N VAL A 93 4.72 6.12 -4.26
CA VAL A 93 5.34 5.86 -2.97
C VAL A 93 5.83 4.41 -2.95
N ILE A 94 7.12 4.21 -2.70
CA ILE A 94 7.70 2.89 -2.47
C ILE A 94 7.87 2.76 -0.95
N GLY A 95 6.99 2.02 -0.30
CA GLY A 95 6.99 1.80 1.15
C GLY A 95 7.55 0.45 1.54
N GLY A 96 7.97 0.35 2.81
CA GLY A 96 8.20 -0.93 3.45
C GLY A 96 6.88 -1.52 3.93
N ASN A 97 6.36 -1.09 5.08
CA ASN A 97 5.06 -1.54 5.60
C ASN A 97 3.82 -0.81 5.04
N CYS A 98 2.65 -1.44 5.13
CA CYS A 98 1.36 -0.98 4.63
C CYS A 98 0.79 0.25 5.36
N THR A 99 1.27 0.57 6.58
CA THR A 99 0.82 1.78 7.30
C THR A 99 1.06 3.08 6.54
N VAL A 100 1.99 3.09 5.57
CA VAL A 100 2.25 4.26 4.70
C VAL A 100 1.03 4.70 3.90
N ALA A 101 0.04 3.81 3.67
CA ALA A 101 -1.23 4.15 3.04
C ALA A 101 -1.95 5.28 3.78
N LEU A 102 -1.81 5.35 5.11
CA LEU A 102 -2.38 6.42 5.93
C LEU A 102 -1.77 7.79 5.58
N GLY A 103 -0.47 7.86 5.34
CA GLY A 103 0.19 9.10 4.92
C GLY A 103 -0.31 9.56 3.54
N VAL A 104 -0.47 8.63 2.60
CA VAL A 104 -1.03 8.92 1.27
C VAL A 104 -2.45 9.47 1.39
N MET A 105 -3.30 8.80 2.16
CA MET A 105 -4.70 9.20 2.32
C MET A 105 -4.85 10.50 3.10
N ALA A 106 -4.00 10.79 4.08
CA ALA A 106 -3.99 12.08 4.77
C ALA A 106 -3.79 13.25 3.80
N ALA A 107 -2.81 13.15 2.89
CA ALA A 107 -2.55 14.19 1.90
C ALA A 107 -3.67 14.36 0.87
N LEU A 108 -4.35 13.26 0.48
CA LEU A 108 -5.46 13.31 -0.47
C LEU A 108 -6.74 13.87 0.17
N THR A 109 -7.10 13.39 1.36
CA THR A 109 -8.32 13.81 2.08
C THR A 109 -8.26 15.27 2.53
N GLU A 110 -7.07 15.79 2.83
CA GLU A 110 -6.89 17.23 3.10
C GLU A 110 -7.26 18.11 1.89
N ARG A 111 -7.09 17.59 0.66
CA ARG A 111 -7.45 18.29 -0.58
C ARG A 111 -8.90 18.08 -0.99
N ASP A 112 -9.37 16.85 -0.85
CA ASP A 112 -10.71 16.45 -1.22
C ASP A 112 -11.20 15.34 -0.28
N PRO A 113 -12.23 15.61 0.55
CA PRO A 113 -12.75 14.61 1.48
C PRO A 113 -13.38 13.40 0.76
N ASP A 114 -13.71 13.51 -0.54
CA ASP A 114 -14.18 12.40 -1.38
C ASP A 114 -13.02 11.59 -2.00
N ALA A 115 -11.81 11.66 -1.43
CA ALA A 115 -10.71 10.79 -1.84
C ALA A 115 -11.03 9.31 -1.58
N GLY A 116 -10.81 8.46 -2.59
CA GLY A 116 -11.02 7.02 -2.52
C GLY A 116 -9.73 6.23 -2.41
N LEU A 117 -9.77 5.12 -1.68
CA LEU A 117 -8.68 4.15 -1.55
C LEU A 117 -9.10 2.79 -2.13
N LEU A 118 -8.45 2.40 -3.24
CA LEU A 118 -8.43 1.02 -3.69
C LEU A 118 -7.25 0.32 -3.01
N TYR A 119 -7.54 -0.57 -2.08
CA TYR A 119 -6.56 -1.28 -1.27
C TYR A 119 -6.41 -2.71 -1.77
N ILE A 120 -5.34 -2.97 -2.52
CA ILE A 120 -5.08 -4.27 -3.13
C ILE A 120 -4.14 -5.06 -2.21
N ASP A 121 -4.69 -6.05 -1.51
CA ASP A 121 -4.03 -6.74 -0.40
C ASP A 121 -4.70 -8.11 -0.17
N ARG A 122 -3.94 -9.08 0.34
CA ARG A 122 -4.46 -10.35 0.85
C ARG A 122 -5.20 -10.19 2.18
N HIS A 123 -4.74 -9.28 3.02
CA HIS A 123 -5.18 -9.07 4.39
C HIS A 123 -6.12 -7.88 4.51
N PHE A 124 -6.91 -7.89 5.58
CA PHE A 124 -7.86 -6.82 5.87
C PHE A 124 -7.20 -5.62 6.55
N ASP A 125 -6.10 -5.85 7.27
CA ASP A 125 -5.38 -4.88 8.08
C ASP A 125 -6.25 -4.17 9.14
N LEU A 126 -7.25 -4.89 9.66
CA LEU A 126 -8.22 -4.38 10.64
C LEU A 126 -7.88 -4.79 12.09
N ASN A 127 -6.72 -5.40 12.34
CA ASN A 127 -6.31 -5.69 13.70
C ASN A 127 -5.93 -4.44 14.47
N THR A 128 -5.99 -4.53 15.79
CA THR A 128 -5.58 -3.48 16.70
C THR A 128 -4.68 -4.04 17.79
N PRO A 129 -3.93 -3.19 18.53
CA PRO A 129 -3.21 -3.61 19.73
C PRO A 129 -4.08 -4.33 20.79
N ALA A 130 -5.42 -4.19 20.72
CA ALA A 130 -6.35 -4.89 21.59
C ALA A 130 -6.79 -6.26 21.04
N SER A 131 -6.82 -6.45 19.72
CA SER A 131 -7.32 -7.68 19.08
C SER A 131 -6.27 -8.79 18.95
N THR A 132 -4.99 -8.43 18.90
CA THR A 132 -3.86 -9.34 18.68
C THR A 132 -2.69 -9.08 19.64
N HIS A 133 -1.72 -9.98 19.67
CA HIS A 133 -0.56 -9.98 20.58
C HIS A 133 0.79 -9.79 19.88
N GLU A 134 0.85 -9.87 18.54
CA GLU A 134 2.11 -9.87 17.77
C GLU A 134 2.76 -8.48 17.67
N GLY A 135 1.95 -7.42 17.78
CA GLY A 135 2.43 -6.05 17.93
C GLY A 135 3.00 -5.39 16.67
N ALA A 136 3.02 -6.09 15.53
CA ALA A 136 3.25 -5.49 14.22
C ALA A 136 2.07 -4.57 13.87
N LEU A 137 2.35 -3.30 13.59
CA LEU A 137 1.34 -2.30 13.19
C LEU A 137 0.97 -2.41 11.71
N ASP A 138 1.72 -3.18 10.92
CA ASP A 138 1.57 -3.39 9.48
C ASP A 138 0.12 -3.71 9.09
N TRP A 139 -0.33 -4.87 9.55
CA TRP A 139 -1.69 -5.40 9.47
C TRP A 139 -2.71 -4.74 10.42
N MET A 140 -2.43 -3.51 10.84
CA MET A 140 -3.32 -2.70 11.67
C MET A 140 -3.60 -1.32 11.04
N GLY A 141 -2.97 -0.99 9.90
CA GLY A 141 -3.04 0.34 9.29
C GLY A 141 -4.48 0.81 9.07
N LEU A 142 -5.30 -0.02 8.43
CA LEU A 142 -6.70 0.33 8.14
C LEU A 142 -7.54 0.44 9.40
N ALA A 143 -7.27 -0.36 10.44
CA ALA A 143 -7.93 -0.22 11.74
C ALA A 143 -7.70 1.16 12.37
N HIS A 144 -6.48 1.68 12.29
CA HIS A 144 -6.14 3.01 12.80
C HIS A 144 -6.76 4.10 11.95
N GLY A 145 -6.77 3.94 10.61
CA GLY A 145 -7.43 4.87 9.70
C GLY A 145 -8.94 4.98 9.91
N LEU A 146 -9.60 3.85 10.20
CA LEU A 146 -11.04 3.77 10.48
C LEU A 146 -11.40 4.07 11.95
N ASP A 147 -10.40 4.35 12.80
CA ASP A 147 -10.56 4.61 14.24
C ASP A 147 -11.28 3.49 15.01
N LEU A 148 -10.90 2.23 14.75
CA LEU A 148 -11.50 1.08 15.39
C LEU A 148 -11.21 1.00 16.90
N PRO A 149 -12.08 0.36 17.69
CA PRO A 149 -11.82 0.11 19.11
C PRO A 149 -10.48 -0.61 19.32
N GLY A 150 -9.63 -0.03 20.18
CA GLY A 150 -8.32 -0.58 20.51
C GLY A 150 -7.18 -0.09 19.63
N ALA A 151 -7.44 0.72 18.59
CA ALA A 151 -6.39 1.38 17.83
C ALA A 151 -5.48 2.24 18.73
N ALA A 152 -4.19 2.29 18.41
CA ALA A 152 -3.23 3.11 19.15
C ALA A 152 -3.46 4.60 18.85
N GLU A 153 -3.80 5.37 19.89
CA GLU A 153 -4.13 6.80 19.76
C GLU A 153 -3.06 7.61 19.00
N PRO A 154 -1.74 7.46 19.25
CA PRO A 154 -0.74 8.23 18.52
C PRO A 154 -0.77 8.07 17.00
N LEU A 155 -1.19 6.91 16.49
CA LEU A 155 -1.32 6.65 15.05
C LEU A 155 -2.72 7.01 14.53
N ALA A 156 -3.77 6.68 15.27
CA ALA A 156 -5.15 7.04 14.91
C ALA A 156 -5.40 8.57 14.89
N ALA A 157 -4.63 9.32 15.68
CA ALA A 157 -4.63 10.79 15.72
C ALA A 157 -3.39 11.41 15.08
N ALA A 158 -2.68 10.68 14.20
CA ALA A 158 -1.46 11.18 13.58
C ALA A 158 -1.69 12.42 12.69
N PHE A 159 -2.91 12.58 12.16
CA PHE A 159 -3.33 13.61 11.21
C PHE A 159 -4.49 14.45 11.75
N ALA A 160 -4.83 15.53 11.04
CA ALA A 160 -5.88 16.46 11.46
C ALA A 160 -7.29 15.83 11.47
N GLN A 161 -7.54 14.88 10.57
CA GLN A 161 -8.83 14.18 10.46
C GLN A 161 -8.80 12.85 11.20
N ARG A 162 -9.85 12.58 11.98
CA ARG A 162 -10.10 11.31 12.67
C ARG A 162 -11.62 11.03 12.72
N PRO A 163 -12.11 9.89 12.18
CA PRO A 163 -11.36 8.88 11.44
C PRO A 163 -10.82 9.44 10.11
N LEU A 164 -9.64 8.97 9.72
CA LEU A 164 -9.00 9.36 8.46
C LEU A 164 -9.70 8.71 7.26
N LEU A 165 -10.10 7.45 7.42
CA LEU A 165 -10.77 6.65 6.40
C LEU A 165 -12.25 6.50 6.77
N THR A 166 -13.07 6.31 5.75
CA THR A 166 -14.48 5.95 5.90
C THR A 166 -14.76 4.65 5.14
N PRO A 167 -15.74 3.84 5.58
CA PRO A 167 -16.16 2.65 4.83
C PRO A 167 -16.49 2.95 3.36
N ASP A 168 -17.14 4.08 3.08
CA ASP A 168 -17.53 4.49 1.73
C ASP A 168 -16.35 4.97 0.87
N GLY A 169 -15.27 5.43 1.49
CA GLY A 169 -14.02 5.80 0.82
C GLY A 169 -13.06 4.64 0.58
N LEU A 170 -13.40 3.42 1.03
CA LEU A 170 -12.53 2.24 0.98
C LEU A 170 -13.14 1.12 0.11
N HIS A 171 -12.29 0.47 -0.67
CA HIS A 171 -12.58 -0.82 -1.30
C HIS A 171 -11.35 -1.73 -1.20
N LEU A 172 -11.54 -2.89 -0.59
CA LEU A 172 -10.49 -3.90 -0.41
C LEU A 172 -10.54 -4.90 -1.56
N LEU A 173 -9.40 -5.27 -2.15
CA LEU A 173 -9.40 -6.17 -3.30
C LEU A 173 -8.25 -7.14 -3.22
N GLY A 174 -8.55 -8.43 -3.39
CA GLY A 174 -7.54 -9.47 -3.27
C GLY A 174 -7.57 -10.18 -1.92
N ILE A 175 -8.63 -10.03 -1.14
CA ILE A 175 -8.72 -10.54 0.23
C ILE A 175 -8.78 -12.07 0.27
N ASP A 176 -8.04 -12.66 1.21
CA ASP A 176 -8.21 -14.05 1.67
C ASP A 176 -8.91 -14.09 3.04
N PRO A 177 -10.23 -14.33 3.09
CA PRO A 177 -10.95 -14.37 4.36
C PRO A 177 -10.57 -15.54 5.27
N ALA A 178 -9.87 -16.56 4.74
CA ALA A 178 -9.36 -17.67 5.53
C ALA A 178 -8.09 -17.30 6.32
N ALA A 179 -7.30 -16.35 5.82
CA ALA A 179 -6.13 -15.79 6.52
C ALA A 179 -6.53 -14.77 7.60
N ALA A 180 -7.71 -14.15 7.48
CA ALA A 180 -8.18 -13.13 8.42
C ALA A 180 -8.42 -13.69 9.84
N THR A 181 -8.20 -12.84 10.85
CA THR A 181 -8.62 -13.12 12.23
C THR A 181 -10.15 -13.06 12.37
N VAL A 182 -10.67 -13.58 13.48
CA VAL A 182 -12.11 -13.43 13.81
C VAL A 182 -12.48 -11.95 13.93
N TRP A 183 -11.62 -11.17 14.60
CA TRP A 183 -11.81 -9.74 14.78
C TRP A 183 -11.95 -9.01 13.44
N GLU A 184 -11.01 -9.18 12.51
CA GLU A 184 -11.06 -8.50 11.22
C GLU A 184 -12.34 -8.80 10.44
N ARG A 185 -12.77 -10.07 10.42
CA ARG A 185 -14.03 -10.45 9.75
C ARG A 185 -15.25 -9.78 10.38
N GLU A 186 -15.30 -9.72 11.72
CA GLU A 186 -16.37 -9.04 12.45
C GLU A 186 -16.37 -7.54 12.17
N GLN A 187 -15.21 -6.88 12.17
CA GLN A 187 -15.11 -5.45 11.87
C GLN A 187 -15.47 -5.15 10.41
N ALA A 188 -14.95 -5.92 9.45
CA ALA A 188 -15.28 -5.78 8.04
C ALA A 188 -16.79 -5.92 7.79
N THR A 189 -17.42 -6.91 8.43
CA THR A 189 -18.87 -7.13 8.33
C THR A 189 -19.66 -6.02 9.02
N GLY A 190 -19.29 -5.66 10.25
CA GLY A 190 -19.99 -4.67 11.06
C GLY A 190 -19.96 -3.26 10.46
N LEU A 191 -18.88 -2.92 9.77
CA LEU A 191 -18.74 -1.66 9.04
C LEU A 191 -19.29 -1.71 7.61
N GLY A 192 -19.68 -2.88 7.11
CA GLY A 192 -20.13 -3.04 5.73
C GLY A 192 -19.02 -2.74 4.71
N LEU A 193 -17.77 -3.08 5.02
CA LEU A 193 -16.65 -2.85 4.11
C LEU A 193 -16.84 -3.65 2.83
N ARG A 194 -16.60 -2.98 1.70
CA ARG A 194 -16.69 -3.59 0.37
C ARG A 194 -15.37 -4.26 0.08
N TRP A 195 -15.44 -5.54 -0.31
CA TRP A 195 -14.25 -6.29 -0.66
C TRP A 195 -14.47 -7.30 -1.78
N GLY A 196 -13.39 -7.62 -2.51
CA GLY A 196 -13.32 -8.71 -3.50
C GLY A 196 -12.20 -9.69 -3.18
N SER A 197 -12.37 -10.97 -3.53
CA SER A 197 -11.45 -12.04 -3.10
C SER A 197 -10.17 -12.12 -3.94
N HIS A 198 -9.11 -12.69 -3.37
CA HIS A 198 -7.86 -13.01 -4.10
C HIS A 198 -8.10 -13.94 -5.30
N THR A 199 -9.09 -14.83 -5.22
CA THR A 199 -9.42 -15.79 -6.29
C THR A 199 -10.11 -15.08 -7.47
N ASP A 200 -11.03 -14.16 -7.20
CA ASP A 200 -11.69 -13.37 -8.23
C ASP A 200 -10.68 -12.43 -8.91
N LEU A 201 -9.83 -11.77 -8.12
CA LEU A 201 -8.75 -10.92 -8.63
C LEU A 201 -7.78 -11.71 -9.52
N ALA A 202 -7.44 -12.94 -9.14
CA ALA A 202 -6.58 -13.82 -9.95
C ALA A 202 -7.23 -14.22 -11.28
N THR A 203 -8.56 -14.35 -11.31
CA THR A 203 -9.29 -14.87 -12.47
C THR A 203 -9.65 -13.76 -13.46
N ALA A 204 -10.02 -12.57 -12.97
CA ALA A 204 -10.53 -11.47 -13.80
C ALA A 204 -10.02 -10.09 -13.34
N PRO A 205 -8.70 -9.86 -13.31
CA PRO A 205 -8.10 -8.71 -12.63
C PRO A 205 -8.65 -7.36 -13.08
N GLY A 206 -8.69 -7.08 -14.40
CA GLY A 206 -9.23 -5.80 -14.89
C GLY A 206 -10.73 -5.61 -14.60
N THR A 207 -11.51 -6.71 -14.58
CA THR A 207 -12.95 -6.66 -14.28
C THR A 207 -13.20 -6.37 -12.81
N GLU A 208 -12.49 -7.05 -11.92
CA GLU A 208 -12.60 -6.83 -10.48
C GLU A 208 -12.17 -5.43 -10.08
N VAL A 209 -11.07 -4.92 -10.65
CA VAL A 209 -10.65 -3.53 -10.45
C VAL A 209 -11.71 -2.54 -10.94
N THR A 210 -12.25 -2.73 -12.15
CA THR A 210 -13.30 -1.84 -12.68
C THR A 210 -14.54 -1.81 -11.77
N ARG A 211 -14.95 -2.98 -11.24
CA ARG A 211 -16.06 -3.06 -10.29
C ARG A 211 -15.75 -2.33 -8.99
N ALA A 212 -14.55 -2.54 -8.42
CA ALA A 212 -14.10 -1.88 -7.20
C ALA A 212 -14.11 -0.36 -7.35
N LEU A 213 -13.52 0.14 -8.44
CA LEU A 213 -13.47 1.57 -8.79
C LEU A 213 -14.86 2.20 -8.91
N GLY A 214 -15.86 1.45 -9.41
CA GLY A 214 -17.25 1.91 -9.51
C GLY A 214 -17.96 2.08 -8.17
N THR A 215 -17.39 1.59 -7.08
CA THR A 215 -17.93 1.79 -5.73
C THR A 215 -17.30 2.98 -5.01
N LEU A 216 -16.08 3.37 -5.39
CA LEU A 216 -15.35 4.44 -4.74
C LEU A 216 -15.89 5.84 -5.12
N PRO A 217 -15.75 6.86 -4.26
CA PRO A 217 -16.23 8.21 -4.53
C PRO A 217 -15.54 8.86 -5.73
N SER A 218 -16.09 9.96 -6.24
CA SER A 218 -15.60 10.60 -7.47
C SER A 218 -14.31 11.41 -7.31
N GLY A 219 -13.83 11.62 -6.08
CA GLY A 219 -12.63 12.40 -5.80
C GLY A 219 -11.33 11.68 -6.18
N PRO A 220 -10.17 12.23 -5.77
CA PRO A 220 -8.85 11.66 -6.00
C PRO A 220 -8.74 10.20 -5.57
N LEU A 221 -8.10 9.38 -6.40
CA LEU A 221 -7.92 7.96 -6.13
C LEU A 221 -6.47 7.66 -5.71
N ALA A 222 -6.33 7.03 -4.55
CA ALA A 222 -5.16 6.26 -4.17
C ALA A 222 -5.35 4.79 -4.53
N VAL A 223 -4.29 4.20 -5.07
CA VAL A 223 -4.14 2.76 -5.19
C VAL A 223 -3.03 2.34 -4.21
N HIS A 224 -3.34 1.37 -3.37
CA HIS A 224 -2.36 0.71 -2.52
C HIS A 224 -2.17 -0.71 -3.00
N LEU A 225 -0.92 -1.13 -3.14
CA LEU A 225 -0.54 -2.50 -3.43
C LEU A 225 0.32 -3.01 -2.28
N ASP A 226 -0.23 -3.93 -1.52
CA ASP A 226 0.55 -4.91 -0.78
C ASP A 226 0.97 -6.01 -1.76
N VAL A 227 2.27 -6.30 -1.85
CA VAL A 227 2.75 -7.35 -2.76
C VAL A 227 2.43 -8.77 -2.28
N ASP A 228 1.97 -8.96 -1.04
CA ASP A 228 1.59 -10.26 -0.48
C ASP A 228 0.26 -10.82 -1.01
N VAL A 229 -0.50 -9.98 -1.72
CA VAL A 229 -1.65 -10.39 -2.53
C VAL A 229 -1.22 -11.40 -3.60
N LEU A 230 0.03 -11.33 -4.06
CA LEU A 230 0.58 -12.23 -5.07
C LEU A 230 0.59 -13.69 -4.58
N ASP A 231 0.52 -14.60 -5.55
CA ASP A 231 1.00 -15.96 -5.32
C ASP A 231 2.50 -15.92 -5.06
N PHE A 232 2.89 -16.21 -3.81
CA PHE A 232 4.28 -16.20 -3.38
C PHE A 232 5.15 -17.17 -4.20
N THR A 233 4.57 -18.26 -4.72
CA THR A 233 5.29 -19.23 -5.56
C THR A 233 5.57 -18.66 -6.96
N ASP A 234 4.69 -17.81 -7.50
CA ASP A 234 4.92 -17.12 -8.78
C ASP A 234 5.92 -15.97 -8.64
N ALA A 235 5.78 -15.19 -7.56
CA ALA A 235 6.61 -14.02 -7.31
C ALA A 235 6.95 -13.86 -5.80
N PRO A 236 8.08 -14.40 -5.33
CA PRO A 236 8.48 -14.34 -3.92
C PRO A 236 9.04 -12.96 -3.54
N LEU A 237 8.15 -11.97 -3.51
CA LEU A 237 8.45 -10.55 -3.26
C LEU A 237 8.08 -10.11 -1.85
N ALA A 238 6.97 -10.64 -1.31
CA ALA A 238 6.40 -10.23 -0.04
C ALA A 238 7.20 -10.71 1.18
N GLU A 239 7.14 -9.96 2.27
CA GLU A 239 7.63 -10.42 3.57
C GLU A 239 6.81 -11.59 4.10
N SER A 240 5.48 -11.47 4.05
CA SER A 240 4.57 -12.57 4.34
C SER A 240 4.70 -13.66 3.28
N THR A 241 4.61 -14.92 3.74
CA THR A 241 4.70 -16.10 2.88
C THR A 241 3.41 -16.91 2.82
N ASP A 242 2.29 -16.32 3.24
CA ASP A 242 1.01 -17.04 3.39
C ASP A 242 0.35 -17.34 2.03
N GLY A 243 0.68 -16.54 1.00
CA GLY A 243 0.14 -16.66 -0.35
C GLY A 243 0.69 -17.77 -1.23
N ARG A 244 1.17 -18.89 -0.69
CA ARG A 244 1.81 -19.93 -1.51
C ARG A 244 0.79 -20.72 -2.32
N ASN A 245 0.94 -20.71 -3.65
CA ASN A 245 0.03 -21.37 -4.61
C ASN A 245 -1.41 -20.84 -4.52
N SER A 246 -1.59 -19.58 -4.13
CA SER A 246 -2.90 -18.94 -4.02
C SER A 246 -2.80 -17.44 -4.32
N GLY A 247 -3.85 -16.86 -4.92
CA GLY A 247 -3.86 -15.45 -5.29
C GLY A 247 -3.39 -15.19 -6.73
N PRO A 248 -3.42 -13.93 -7.18
CA PRO A 248 -3.02 -13.54 -8.53
C PRO A 248 -1.52 -13.77 -8.78
N THR A 249 -1.17 -14.11 -10.02
CA THR A 249 0.22 -14.03 -10.49
C THR A 249 0.66 -12.57 -10.62
N LEU A 250 1.97 -12.35 -10.77
CA LEU A 250 2.52 -11.02 -11.04
C LEU A 250 1.96 -10.41 -12.34
N ASP A 251 1.67 -11.24 -13.34
CA ASP A 251 1.08 -10.79 -14.59
C ASP A 251 -0.38 -10.32 -14.38
N ALA A 252 -1.16 -11.04 -13.54
CA ALA A 252 -2.52 -10.65 -13.18
C ALA A 252 -2.54 -9.36 -12.34
N VAL A 253 -1.63 -9.20 -11.36
CA VAL A 253 -1.49 -7.93 -10.62
C VAL A 253 -1.04 -6.81 -11.56
N SER A 254 -0.17 -7.08 -12.53
CA SER A 254 0.22 -6.08 -13.53
C SER A 254 -0.98 -5.59 -14.35
N GLU A 255 -1.93 -6.46 -14.71
CA GLU A 255 -3.19 -6.07 -15.38
C GLU A 255 -4.10 -5.26 -14.44
N ALA A 256 -4.20 -5.66 -13.17
CA ALA A 256 -4.98 -4.95 -12.17
C ALA A 256 -4.47 -3.51 -11.96
N LEU A 257 -3.17 -3.34 -11.76
CA LEU A 257 -2.52 -2.03 -11.60
C LEU A 257 -2.67 -1.16 -12.86
N ASP A 258 -2.52 -1.77 -14.04
CA ASP A 258 -2.69 -1.10 -15.31
C ASP A 258 -4.12 -0.57 -15.53
N THR A 259 -5.12 -1.29 -15.03
CA THR A 259 -6.51 -0.86 -15.00
C THR A 259 -6.71 0.28 -13.99
N ALA A 260 -6.20 0.10 -12.77
CA ALA A 260 -6.39 1.05 -11.67
C ALA A 260 -5.70 2.40 -11.93
N CYS A 261 -4.46 2.39 -12.39
CA CYS A 261 -3.67 3.60 -12.66
C CYS A 261 -4.16 4.38 -13.89
N ARG A 262 -5.07 3.80 -14.68
CA ARG A 262 -5.72 4.47 -15.82
C ARG A 262 -7.06 5.11 -15.50
N ASP A 263 -7.56 4.92 -14.28
CA ASP A 263 -8.71 5.69 -13.82
C ASP A 263 -8.35 7.20 -13.84
N PRO A 264 -9.20 8.08 -14.41
CA PRO A 264 -8.91 9.51 -14.48
C PRO A 264 -8.76 10.19 -13.10
N ARG A 265 -9.28 9.56 -12.04
CA ARG A 265 -9.14 10.00 -10.65
C ARG A 265 -7.77 9.67 -10.06
N PHE A 266 -6.98 8.78 -10.67
CA PHE A 266 -5.69 8.32 -10.13
C PHE A 266 -4.77 9.49 -9.78
N ARG A 267 -4.26 9.50 -8.55
CA ARG A 267 -3.28 10.48 -8.04
C ARG A 267 -2.08 9.85 -7.36
N ALA A 268 -2.24 8.69 -6.72
CA ALA A 268 -1.16 8.06 -5.98
C ALA A 268 -1.19 6.54 -6.11
N LEU A 269 -0.03 5.93 -6.32
CA LEU A 269 0.22 4.51 -6.11
C LEU A 269 1.18 4.37 -4.93
N SER A 270 0.84 3.54 -3.96
CA SER A 270 1.78 3.06 -2.94
C SER A 270 2.02 1.57 -3.12
N VAL A 271 3.28 1.15 -3.01
CA VAL A 271 3.72 -0.24 -3.11
C VAL A 271 4.43 -0.61 -1.83
N CYS A 272 3.94 -1.62 -1.12
CA CYS A 272 4.41 -2.04 0.21
C CYS A 272 4.68 -3.54 0.25
N GLU A 273 5.10 -4.01 1.42
CA GLU A 273 5.50 -5.37 1.80
C GLU A 273 6.63 -6.02 1.00
N LEU A 274 7.22 -5.31 0.04
CA LEU A 274 8.34 -5.82 -0.74
C LEU A 274 9.55 -6.03 0.16
N ASN A 275 9.95 -7.28 0.39
CA ASN A 275 11.25 -7.62 0.97
C ASN A 275 12.16 -8.18 -0.13
N PRO A 276 13.12 -7.38 -0.65
CA PRO A 276 14.02 -7.82 -1.71
C PRO A 276 14.81 -9.10 -1.41
N SER A 277 15.06 -9.40 -0.13
CA SER A 277 15.82 -10.61 0.25
C SER A 277 15.09 -11.91 -0.10
N ARG A 278 13.75 -11.88 -0.20
CA ARG A 278 12.91 -13.04 -0.55
C ARG A 278 13.14 -13.50 -1.98
N ALA A 279 13.56 -12.58 -2.85
CA ALA A 279 13.93 -12.84 -4.23
C ALA A 279 15.39 -13.30 -4.42
N ALA A 280 16.19 -13.50 -3.36
CA ALA A 280 17.62 -13.82 -3.50
C ALA A 280 17.91 -15.08 -4.34
N GLY A 281 17.03 -16.09 -4.27
CA GLY A 281 17.12 -17.31 -5.09
C GLY A 281 16.59 -17.15 -6.52
N HIS A 282 15.87 -16.06 -6.82
CA HIS A 282 15.30 -15.80 -8.14
C HIS A 282 15.23 -14.27 -8.45
N PRO A 283 16.37 -13.57 -8.53
CA PRO A 283 16.40 -12.09 -8.59
C PRO A 283 15.73 -11.50 -9.84
N ALA A 284 15.51 -12.29 -10.89
CA ALA A 284 14.79 -11.88 -12.09
C ALA A 284 13.34 -11.42 -11.81
N VAL A 285 12.72 -11.91 -10.73
CA VAL A 285 11.36 -11.50 -10.34
C VAL A 285 11.29 -10.00 -10.01
N LEU A 286 12.33 -9.42 -9.40
CA LEU A 286 12.36 -7.99 -9.11
C LEU A 286 12.38 -7.15 -10.40
N HIS A 287 13.08 -7.61 -11.44
CA HIS A 287 13.04 -6.95 -12.75
C HIS A 287 11.68 -7.08 -13.45
N ARG A 288 10.98 -8.21 -13.27
CA ARG A 288 9.59 -8.37 -13.72
C ARG A 288 8.68 -7.39 -12.98
N PHE A 289 8.82 -7.29 -11.66
CA PHE A 289 8.04 -6.38 -10.84
C PHE A 289 8.23 -4.91 -11.25
N VAL A 290 9.49 -4.48 -11.45
CA VAL A 290 9.79 -3.14 -11.98
C VAL A 290 9.16 -2.92 -13.37
N ALA A 291 9.12 -3.96 -14.22
CA ALA A 291 8.44 -3.88 -15.52
C ALA A 291 6.92 -3.74 -15.38
N SER A 292 6.29 -4.38 -14.39
CA SER A 292 4.87 -4.21 -14.07
C SER A 292 4.55 -2.77 -13.64
N LEU A 293 5.37 -2.18 -12.75
CA LEU A 293 5.23 -0.77 -12.36
C LEU A 293 5.45 0.18 -13.56
N GLN A 294 6.47 -0.09 -14.38
CA GLN A 294 6.72 0.66 -15.61
C GLN A 294 5.52 0.61 -16.55
N HIS A 295 4.91 -0.58 -16.71
CA HIS A 295 3.72 -0.74 -17.52
C HIS A 295 2.59 0.10 -16.94
N ALA A 296 2.14 -0.17 -15.71
CA ALA A 296 0.99 0.49 -15.10
C ALA A 296 1.09 2.03 -15.07
N LEU A 297 2.30 2.58 -14.88
CA LEU A 297 2.52 4.02 -14.75
C LEU A 297 2.98 4.71 -16.05
N ARG A 298 2.98 4.03 -17.21
CA ARG A 298 3.37 4.63 -18.49
C ARG A 298 2.51 5.84 -18.86
N ALA A 299 3.03 6.73 -19.70
CA ALA A 299 2.26 7.87 -20.18
C ALA A 299 1.02 7.40 -20.96
N THR A 300 -0.13 8.03 -20.70
CA THR A 300 -1.33 7.85 -21.51
C THR A 300 -1.11 8.49 -22.89
N PRO A 301 -1.51 7.82 -24.00
CA PRO A 301 -1.46 8.38 -25.34
C PRO A 301 -2.19 9.72 -25.49
#